data_AF-A0A966T505-F1
#
_entry.id   AF-A0A966T505-F1
#
_cell.length_a   1.000
_cell.length_b   1.000
_cell.length_c   1.000
_cell.angle_alpha   90.00
_cell.angle_beta   90.00
_cell.angle_gamma   90.00
#
_symmetry.space_group_name_H-M   'P 1'
#
loop_
_entity.id
_entity.type
_entity.pdbx_description
1 polymer ?
#
loop_
_entity_poly.entity_id
_entity_poly.type
_entity_poly.pdbx_seq_one_letter_code
_entity_poly.pdbx_strand_id
1 'polypeptide(L)'
;MFAASETLSPLSGGWFLDNAWIAPVVPTIGFFLIIFFGKKLPKKGSEIGVLSLIGSLVLASGAAWQWIQRVNSASEEQFVSPVIRTWTWWQAGGAEFTIGQHIDGLTVVVLFVVAFISTLVQIYSLEYLRGDRRYTHFFAALTLFSAGMLAMVIAEDMILFLLGWEIMGLCSFMLIGHWWEDGANSRAALKAFFTVRTGDVGLLVGIAILFFAANEWTTTNLGLSGFSIRGLSAWALSGEPNSTVILLAAVALFIACIGKSGQFPLHTWLPDAMAGPTPVSSLLHSSTMVVAGVFLVARLYPVFYTGLDILGPSSNIIMIIRDHRQRWRQRVYVLHGRRSLRSVPHGGVHDSRDVSHVLRSTARCRSGGARGAR
;
A
#
# COMPACT_ATOMS: atom_id res chain seq x y z
N MET A 1 -26.72 6.70 -33.91
CA MET A 1 -26.82 5.30 -34.36
C MET A 1 -25.62 4.58 -33.73
N PHE A 2 -25.80 4.09 -32.50
CA PHE A 2 -24.74 3.35 -31.78
C PHE A 2 -24.65 1.97 -32.43
N ALA A 3 -23.63 1.76 -33.25
CA ALA A 3 -23.32 0.45 -33.77
C ALA A 3 -23.09 -0.51 -32.60
N ALA A 4 -23.67 -1.70 -32.72
CA ALA A 4 -23.66 -2.76 -31.72
C ALA A 4 -22.26 -2.92 -31.10
N SER A 5 -22.20 -2.85 -29.78
CA SER A 5 -21.02 -3.26 -29.04
C SER A 5 -20.72 -4.71 -29.41
N GLU A 6 -19.62 -4.95 -30.11
CA GLU A 6 -19.02 -6.27 -30.12
C GLU A 6 -18.93 -6.72 -28.66
N THR A 7 -19.58 -7.83 -28.34
CA THR A 7 -19.49 -8.47 -27.04
C THR A 7 -18.06 -8.97 -26.90
N LEU A 8 -17.15 -8.08 -26.48
CA LEU A 8 -15.77 -8.41 -26.16
C LEU A 8 -15.80 -9.60 -25.20
N SER A 9 -15.08 -10.66 -25.59
CA SER A 9 -15.00 -11.89 -24.81
C SER A 9 -14.70 -11.55 -23.36
N PRO A 10 -15.44 -12.13 -22.38
CA PRO A 10 -15.18 -11.87 -20.98
C PRO A 10 -13.73 -12.28 -20.69
N LEU A 11 -12.91 -11.31 -20.30
CA LEU A 11 -11.53 -11.58 -19.90
C LEU A 11 -11.57 -12.60 -18.76
N SER A 12 -11.02 -13.80 -18.98
CA SER A 12 -11.08 -14.87 -17.99
C SER A 12 -10.35 -14.45 -16.71
N GLY A 13 -10.98 -14.62 -15.56
CA GLY A 13 -10.31 -14.57 -14.26
C GLY A 13 -9.38 -15.78 -14.15
N GLY A 14 -8.07 -15.54 -14.05
CA GLY A 14 -7.14 -16.62 -13.76
C GLY A 14 -7.26 -17.07 -12.30
N TRP A 15 -6.80 -18.29 -11.99
CA TRP A 15 -6.91 -18.87 -10.65
C TRP A 15 -6.35 -17.98 -9.53
N PHE A 16 -5.24 -17.27 -9.75
CA PHE A 16 -4.64 -16.41 -8.73
C PHE A 16 -5.45 -15.13 -8.50
N LEU A 17 -6.04 -14.55 -9.55
CA LEU A 17 -6.92 -13.37 -9.40
C LEU A 17 -8.21 -13.74 -8.66
N ASP A 18 -8.80 -14.88 -9.00
CA ASP A 18 -10.02 -15.38 -8.38
C ASP A 18 -9.83 -15.79 -6.92
N ASN A 19 -8.61 -16.17 -6.52
CA ASN A 19 -8.27 -16.64 -5.18
C ASN A 19 -7.27 -15.73 -4.44
N ALA A 20 -7.20 -14.45 -4.81
CA ALA A 20 -6.30 -13.50 -4.15
C ALA A 20 -6.61 -13.33 -2.64
N TRP A 21 -7.85 -13.59 -2.22
CA TRP A 21 -8.27 -13.66 -0.81
C TRP A 21 -7.46 -14.66 0.04
N ILE A 22 -6.83 -15.66 -0.57
CA ILE A 22 -5.96 -16.60 0.15
C ILE A 22 -4.68 -15.91 0.64
N ALA A 23 -4.20 -14.86 -0.04
CA ALA A 23 -2.96 -14.18 0.30
C ALA A 23 -2.91 -13.62 1.73
N PRO A 24 -3.95 -12.93 2.27
CA PRO A 24 -3.97 -12.56 3.68
C PRO A 24 -4.35 -13.70 4.64
N VAL A 25 -5.08 -14.72 4.18
CA VAL A 25 -5.50 -15.84 5.03
C VAL A 25 -4.32 -16.72 5.42
N VAL A 26 -3.38 -16.97 4.51
CA VAL A 26 -2.16 -17.76 4.77
C VAL A 26 -1.35 -17.26 5.98
N PRO A 27 -0.96 -15.97 6.08
CA PRO A 27 -0.27 -15.44 7.24
C PRO A 27 -1.19 -15.30 8.45
N THR A 28 -2.50 -15.11 8.28
CA THR A 28 -3.45 -15.16 9.41
C THR A 28 -3.43 -16.52 10.10
N ILE A 29 -3.49 -17.61 9.33
CA ILE A 29 -3.34 -18.98 9.85
C ILE A 29 -1.94 -19.17 10.44
N GLY A 30 -0.91 -18.66 9.76
CA GLY A 30 0.47 -18.68 10.23
C GLY A 30 0.62 -18.06 11.62
N PHE A 31 0.00 -16.90 11.87
CA PHE A 31 -0.03 -16.25 13.17
C PHE A 31 -0.59 -17.15 14.28
N PHE A 32 -1.76 -17.74 14.07
CA PHE A 32 -2.37 -18.63 15.06
C PHE A 32 -1.49 -19.86 15.33
N LEU A 33 -0.90 -20.44 14.29
CA LEU A 33 0.03 -21.56 14.44
C LEU A 33 1.29 -21.16 15.24
N ILE A 34 1.83 -19.96 15.05
CA ILE A 34 2.97 -19.45 15.82
C ILE A 34 2.60 -19.25 17.29
N ILE A 35 1.42 -18.69 17.60
CA ILE A 35 0.99 -18.49 18.98
C ILE A 35 0.79 -19.83 19.71
N PHE A 36 0.06 -20.77 19.11
CA PHE A 36 -0.30 -22.02 19.78
C PHE A 36 0.83 -23.05 19.78
N PHE A 37 1.60 -23.16 18.69
CA PHE A 37 2.59 -24.22 18.49
C PHE A 37 4.02 -23.71 18.34
N GLY A 38 4.24 -22.42 18.12
CA GLY A 38 5.57 -21.85 17.85
C GLY A 38 6.62 -22.20 18.90
N LYS A 39 6.29 -22.17 20.19
CA LYS A 39 7.23 -22.51 21.28
C LYS A 39 7.69 -23.99 21.27
N LYS A 40 6.92 -24.89 20.63
CA LYS A 40 7.23 -26.32 20.53
C LYS A 40 8.05 -26.66 19.28
N LEU A 41 8.21 -25.71 18.36
CA LEU A 41 8.88 -25.92 17.07
C LEU A 41 10.39 -25.61 17.14
N PRO A 42 11.21 -26.22 16.27
CA PRO A 42 12.66 -26.12 16.32
C PRO A 42 13.17 -24.69 16.11
N LYS A 43 12.52 -23.87 15.27
CA LYS A 43 12.89 -22.44 15.11
C LYS A 43 11.91 -21.50 15.80
N LYS A 44 11.24 -21.96 16.87
CA LYS A 44 10.38 -21.15 17.73
C LYS A 44 9.23 -20.43 16.98
N GLY A 45 8.83 -20.92 15.81
CA GLY A 45 7.72 -20.41 14.99
C GLY A 45 8.15 -19.51 13.81
N SER A 46 9.42 -19.13 13.69
CA SER A 46 9.83 -18.28 12.58
C SER A 46 9.75 -18.97 11.22
N GLU A 47 9.86 -20.30 11.19
CA GLU A 47 9.68 -21.08 9.97
C GLU A 47 8.27 -20.91 9.39
N ILE A 48 7.24 -20.88 10.24
CA ILE A 48 5.85 -20.68 9.81
C ILE A 48 5.66 -19.25 9.29
N GLY A 49 6.19 -18.26 10.01
CA GLY A 49 6.06 -16.86 9.61
C GLY A 49 6.65 -16.62 8.22
N VAL A 50 7.88 -17.10 8.00
CA VAL A 50 8.57 -16.98 6.70
C VAL A 50 7.85 -17.74 5.60
N LEU A 51 7.47 -19.01 5.84
CA LEU A 51 6.77 -19.81 4.84
C LEU A 51 5.41 -19.21 4.46
N SER A 52 4.67 -18.67 5.44
CA SER A 52 3.37 -18.06 5.18
C SER A 52 3.48 -16.79 4.31
N LEU A 53 4.50 -15.96 4.53
CA LEU A 53 4.73 -14.78 3.69
C LEU A 53 5.30 -15.13 2.32
N ILE A 54 6.16 -16.15 2.21
CA ILE A 54 6.58 -16.68 0.90
C ILE A 54 5.36 -17.19 0.12
N GLY A 55 4.45 -17.92 0.76
CA GLY A 55 3.20 -18.36 0.14
C GLY A 55 2.36 -17.18 -0.36
N SER A 56 2.24 -16.13 0.46
CA SER A 56 1.53 -14.90 0.09
C SER A 56 2.21 -14.17 -1.08
N LEU A 57 3.54 -14.15 -1.12
CA LEU A 57 4.32 -13.56 -2.21
C LEU A 57 4.15 -14.34 -3.52
N VAL A 58 4.10 -15.68 -3.47
CA VAL A 58 3.81 -16.51 -4.64
C VAL A 58 2.41 -16.22 -5.18
N LEU A 59 1.41 -16.13 -4.30
CA LEU A 59 0.03 -15.78 -4.67
C LEU A 59 -0.04 -14.38 -5.29
N ALA A 60 0.60 -13.39 -4.66
CA ALA A 60 0.65 -12.01 -5.15
C ALA A 60 1.39 -11.89 -6.49
N SER A 61 2.49 -12.65 -6.68
CA SER A 61 3.24 -12.69 -7.94
C SER A 61 2.44 -13.36 -9.05
N GLY A 62 1.72 -14.44 -8.74
CA GLY A 62 0.80 -15.10 -9.66
C GLY A 62 -0.36 -14.20 -10.07
N ALA A 63 -0.94 -13.46 -9.11
CA ALA A 63 -1.96 -12.46 -9.38
C ALA A 63 -1.42 -11.32 -10.25
N ALA A 64 -0.20 -10.83 -9.98
CA ALA A 64 0.45 -9.82 -10.80
C ALA A 64 0.70 -10.28 -12.23
N TRP A 65 1.19 -11.50 -12.39
CA TRP A 65 1.41 -12.09 -13.71
C TRP A 65 0.10 -12.24 -14.48
N GLN A 66 -0.95 -12.77 -13.86
CA GLN A 66 -2.26 -12.91 -14.49
C GLN A 66 -2.92 -11.56 -14.80
N TRP A 67 -2.72 -10.55 -13.97
CA TRP A 67 -3.19 -9.19 -14.26
C TRP A 67 -2.48 -8.60 -15.48
N ILE A 68 -1.16 -8.75 -15.58
CA ILE A 68 -0.39 -8.30 -16.77
C ILE A 68 -0.88 -9.01 -18.03
N GLN A 69 -1.10 -10.32 -17.97
CA GLN A 69 -1.68 -11.08 -19.09
C GLN A 69 -3.06 -10.54 -19.49
N ARG A 70 -3.93 -10.30 -18.49
CA ARG A 70 -5.28 -9.75 -18.70
C ARG A 70 -5.23 -8.40 -19.40
N VAL A 71 -4.33 -7.50 -18.99
CA VAL A 71 -4.14 -6.19 -19.62
C VAL A 71 -3.57 -6.32 -21.03
N ASN A 72 -2.57 -7.18 -21.25
CA ASN A 72 -1.97 -7.37 -22.57
C ASN A 72 -2.90 -8.06 -23.58
N SER A 73 -3.88 -8.83 -23.10
CA SER A 73 -4.89 -9.49 -23.93
C SER A 73 -6.10 -8.60 -24.26
N ALA A 74 -6.25 -7.47 -23.57
CA ALA A 74 -7.33 -6.53 -23.83
C ALA A 74 -7.01 -5.71 -25.10
N SER A 75 -8.04 -5.43 -25.90
CA SER A 75 -7.90 -4.50 -27.02
C SER A 75 -7.62 -3.08 -26.49
N GLU A 76 -6.99 -2.21 -27.30
CA GLU A 76 -6.57 -0.86 -26.87
C GLU A 76 -7.71 0.01 -26.32
N GLU A 77 -8.96 -0.28 -26.69
CA GLU A 77 -10.16 0.45 -26.24
C GLU A 77 -10.97 -0.28 -25.14
N GLN A 78 -10.56 -1.48 -24.72
CA GLN A 78 -11.29 -2.27 -23.74
C GLN A 78 -10.96 -1.87 -22.30
N PHE A 79 -11.98 -1.45 -21.56
CA PHE A 79 -11.85 -1.25 -20.11
C PHE A 79 -11.64 -2.59 -19.39
N VAL A 80 -10.51 -2.74 -18.70
CA VAL A 80 -10.19 -3.93 -17.92
C VAL A 80 -10.94 -3.87 -16.59
N SER A 81 -12.03 -4.64 -16.49
CA SER A 81 -12.82 -4.71 -15.26
C SER A 81 -12.03 -5.37 -14.11
N PRO A 82 -12.21 -4.91 -12.86
CA PRO A 82 -11.62 -5.55 -11.69
C PRO A 82 -12.23 -6.94 -11.45
N VAL A 83 -11.45 -7.82 -10.84
CA VAL A 83 -11.91 -9.15 -10.42
C VAL A 83 -12.46 -9.03 -9.00
N ILE A 84 -13.76 -9.32 -8.84
CA ILE A 84 -14.50 -9.14 -7.60
C ILE A 84 -15.04 -10.49 -7.15
N ARG A 85 -14.87 -10.80 -5.86
CA ARG A 85 -15.66 -11.83 -5.18
C ARG A 85 -16.11 -11.33 -3.84
N THR A 86 -17.39 -11.49 -3.56
CA THR A 86 -18.03 -10.98 -2.35
C THR A 86 -18.77 -12.13 -1.68
N TRP A 87 -18.67 -12.19 -0.36
CA TRP A 87 -19.40 -13.12 0.50
C TRP A 87 -20.18 -12.34 1.55
N THR A 88 -21.40 -12.78 1.82
CA THR A 88 -22.19 -12.21 2.93
C THR A 88 -21.63 -12.74 4.24
N TRP A 89 -21.09 -11.86 5.07
CA TRP A 89 -20.51 -12.19 6.36
C TRP A 89 -21.58 -12.25 7.45
N TRP A 90 -22.46 -11.25 7.50
CA TRP A 90 -23.53 -11.14 8.49
C TRP A 90 -24.71 -10.36 7.91
N GLN A 91 -25.94 -10.68 8.34
CA GLN A 91 -27.14 -9.91 8.00
C GLN A 91 -27.88 -9.56 9.29
N ALA A 92 -28.20 -8.28 9.49
CA ALA A 92 -29.02 -7.82 10.61
C ALA A 92 -29.86 -6.62 10.24
N GLY A 93 -31.15 -6.65 10.55
CA GLY A 93 -32.06 -5.50 10.43
C GLY A 93 -32.17 -4.91 9.02
N GLY A 94 -31.99 -5.71 7.97
CA GLY A 94 -32.00 -5.25 6.57
C GLY A 94 -30.67 -4.70 6.06
N ALA A 95 -29.62 -4.62 6.89
CA ALA A 95 -28.26 -4.33 6.46
C ALA A 95 -27.48 -5.63 6.19
N GLU A 96 -26.90 -5.75 5.00
CA GLU A 96 -25.99 -6.83 4.64
C GLU A 96 -24.54 -6.38 4.83
N PHE A 97 -23.82 -7.12 5.66
CA PHE A 97 -22.38 -6.94 5.86
C PHE A 97 -21.65 -7.92 4.95
N THR A 98 -21.01 -7.38 3.93
CA THR A 98 -20.19 -8.12 2.98
C THR A 98 -18.73 -8.11 3.37
N ILE A 99 -18.05 -9.19 3.04
CA ILE A 99 -16.59 -9.25 2.97
C ILE A 99 -16.27 -9.74 1.57
N GLY A 100 -15.45 -8.99 0.85
CA GLY A 100 -15.02 -9.37 -0.48
C GLY A 100 -13.58 -9.01 -0.79
N GLN A 101 -13.11 -9.54 -1.92
CA GLN A 101 -11.91 -9.08 -2.60
C GLN A 101 -12.28 -8.16 -3.76
N HIS A 102 -11.50 -7.10 -3.93
CA HIS A 102 -11.51 -6.22 -5.08
C HIS A 102 -10.11 -6.15 -5.66
N ILE A 103 -9.89 -6.83 -6.79
CA ILE A 103 -8.58 -6.92 -7.44
C ILE A 103 -8.59 -6.09 -8.72
N ASP A 104 -7.94 -4.93 -8.65
CA ASP A 104 -7.64 -4.03 -9.76
C ASP A 104 -6.11 -3.85 -9.92
N GLY A 105 -5.68 -3.03 -10.88
CA GLY A 105 -4.27 -2.79 -11.12
C GLY A 105 -3.55 -2.14 -9.92
N LEU A 106 -4.25 -1.29 -9.17
CA LEU A 106 -3.73 -0.67 -7.97
C LEU A 106 -3.49 -1.72 -6.86
N THR A 107 -4.50 -2.55 -6.57
CA THR A 107 -4.42 -3.63 -5.60
C THR A 107 -3.29 -4.59 -5.96
N VAL A 108 -3.16 -5.01 -7.22
CA VAL A 108 -2.13 -5.97 -7.63
C VAL A 108 -0.72 -5.44 -7.36
N VAL A 109 -0.45 -4.19 -7.70
CA VAL A 109 0.87 -3.57 -7.47
C VAL A 109 1.15 -3.47 -5.97
N VAL A 110 0.21 -2.97 -5.18
CA VAL A 110 0.40 -2.80 -3.74
C VAL A 110 0.50 -4.16 -3.03
N LEU A 111 -0.31 -5.14 -3.44
CA LEU A 111 -0.31 -6.50 -2.90
C LEU A 111 1.05 -7.16 -3.09
N PHE A 112 1.62 -7.07 -4.29
CA PHE A 112 2.95 -7.59 -4.59
C PHE A 112 4.03 -6.89 -3.75
N VAL A 113 4.04 -5.56 -3.72
CA VAL A 113 5.05 -4.78 -2.97
C VAL A 113 5.00 -5.10 -1.48
N VAL A 114 3.80 -5.16 -0.89
CA VAL A 114 3.61 -5.50 0.53
C VAL A 114 4.08 -6.92 0.82
N ALA A 115 3.68 -7.90 0.00
CA ALA A 115 4.08 -9.30 0.21
C ALA A 115 5.60 -9.48 0.06
N PHE A 116 6.21 -8.78 -0.90
CA PHE A 116 7.64 -8.82 -1.16
C PHE A 116 8.45 -8.24 0.00
N ILE A 117 8.14 -7.00 0.41
CA ILE A 117 8.86 -6.33 1.50
C ILE A 117 8.62 -7.06 2.83
N SER A 118 7.39 -7.50 3.10
CA SER A 118 7.10 -8.30 4.30
C SER A 118 7.93 -9.58 4.36
N THR A 119 8.09 -10.29 3.23
CA THR A 119 8.91 -11.50 3.16
C THR A 119 10.39 -11.18 3.45
N LEU A 120 10.94 -10.11 2.87
CA LEU A 120 12.31 -9.68 3.13
C LEU A 120 12.53 -9.31 4.60
N VAL A 121 11.59 -8.58 5.20
CA VAL A 121 11.64 -8.22 6.62
C VAL A 121 11.58 -9.48 7.50
N GLN A 122 10.76 -10.47 7.14
CA GLN A 122 10.68 -11.73 7.87
C GLN A 122 12.01 -12.49 7.84
N ILE A 123 12.66 -12.57 6.68
CA ILE A 123 13.96 -13.21 6.49
C ILE A 123 15.04 -12.46 7.27
N TYR A 124 15.08 -11.13 7.15
CA TYR A 124 16.05 -10.28 7.86
C TYR A 124 15.90 -10.43 9.39
N SER A 125 14.68 -10.55 9.88
CA SER A 125 14.38 -10.72 11.31
C SER A 125 14.91 -12.04 11.89
N LEU A 126 15.18 -13.06 11.06
CA LEU A 126 15.69 -14.35 11.53
C LEU A 126 17.05 -14.20 12.23
N GLU A 127 17.96 -13.46 11.62
CA GLU A 127 19.30 -13.23 12.16
C GLU A 127 19.30 -12.06 13.16
N TYR A 128 18.55 -10.99 12.88
CA TYR A 128 18.53 -9.81 13.73
C TYR A 128 18.08 -10.11 15.18
N LEU A 129 17.07 -10.97 15.36
CA LEU A 129 16.53 -11.33 16.67
C LEU A 129 17.07 -12.66 17.20
N ARG A 130 18.18 -13.15 16.64
CA ARG A 130 18.74 -14.44 17.05
C ARG A 130 19.10 -14.41 18.53
N GLY A 131 18.52 -15.32 19.31
CA GLY A 131 18.72 -15.38 20.76
C GLY A 131 17.85 -14.44 21.59
N ASP A 132 16.97 -13.65 20.98
CA ASP A 132 16.04 -12.79 21.73
C ASP A 132 15.03 -13.62 22.55
N ARG A 133 14.75 -13.16 23.78
CA ARG A 133 13.84 -13.84 24.72
C ARG A 133 12.43 -14.01 24.17
N ARG A 134 11.93 -13.07 23.36
CA ARG A 134 10.55 -12.98 22.87
C ARG A 134 10.42 -13.26 21.38
N TYR A 135 11.37 -13.99 20.81
CA TYR A 135 11.42 -14.36 19.40
C TYR A 135 10.06 -14.81 18.81
N THR A 136 9.36 -15.75 19.45
CA THR A 136 8.05 -16.25 18.97
C THR A 136 6.98 -15.15 18.90
N HIS A 137 6.92 -14.27 19.89
CA HIS A 137 5.90 -13.20 19.93
C HIS A 137 6.15 -12.16 18.85
N PHE A 138 7.43 -11.85 18.59
CA PHE A 138 7.82 -10.96 17.50
C PHE A 138 7.37 -11.52 16.15
N PHE A 139 7.70 -12.78 15.86
CA PHE A 139 7.35 -13.41 14.59
C PHE A 139 5.83 -13.53 14.41
N ALA A 140 5.08 -13.84 15.48
CA ALA A 140 3.62 -13.79 15.46
C ALA A 140 3.11 -12.38 15.12
N ALA A 141 3.52 -11.36 15.87
CA ALA A 141 3.06 -9.98 15.65
C ALA A 141 3.42 -9.47 14.25
N LEU A 142 4.62 -9.80 13.75
CA LEU A 142 5.08 -9.43 12.41
C LEU A 142 4.24 -10.10 11.32
N THR A 143 3.94 -11.40 11.48
CA THR A 143 3.09 -12.14 10.54
C THR A 143 1.64 -11.63 10.54
N LEU A 144 1.07 -11.34 11.71
CA LEU A 144 -0.29 -10.78 11.79
C LEU A 144 -0.37 -9.35 11.23
N PHE A 145 0.68 -8.55 11.47
CA PHE A 145 0.79 -7.22 10.89
C PHE A 145 0.73 -7.28 9.35
N SER A 146 1.53 -8.16 8.74
CA SER A 146 1.52 -8.38 7.29
C SER A 146 0.17 -8.92 6.79
N ALA A 147 -0.47 -9.82 7.55
CA ALA A 147 -1.80 -10.31 7.21
C ALA A 147 -2.85 -9.18 7.19
N GLY A 148 -2.84 -8.29 8.19
CA GLY A 148 -3.73 -7.13 8.24
C GLY A 148 -3.54 -6.18 7.06
N MET A 149 -2.28 -5.92 6.66
CA MET A 149 -1.99 -5.09 5.48
C MET A 149 -2.47 -5.76 4.19
N LEU A 150 -2.21 -7.06 4.00
CA LEU A 150 -2.67 -7.80 2.82
C LEU A 150 -4.21 -7.82 2.76
N ALA A 151 -4.90 -7.98 3.90
CA ALA A 151 -6.36 -7.99 3.98
C ALA A 151 -6.96 -6.63 3.60
N MET A 152 -6.37 -5.54 4.10
CA MET A 152 -6.76 -4.17 3.72
C MET A 152 -6.62 -3.93 2.22
N VAL A 153 -5.51 -4.38 1.62
CA VAL A 153 -5.20 -4.10 0.20
C VAL A 153 -6.19 -4.77 -0.75
N ILE A 154 -6.69 -5.96 -0.40
CA ILE A 154 -7.68 -6.66 -1.20
C ILE A 154 -9.12 -6.22 -0.88
N ALA A 155 -9.34 -5.42 0.16
CA ALA A 155 -10.69 -5.16 0.65
C ALA A 155 -11.61 -4.57 -0.43
N GLU A 156 -12.80 -5.18 -0.56
CA GLU A 156 -13.91 -4.65 -1.37
C GLU A 156 -14.82 -3.71 -0.56
N ASP A 157 -14.90 -3.93 0.75
CA ASP A 157 -15.76 -3.20 1.67
C ASP A 157 -14.95 -2.42 2.71
N MET A 158 -15.51 -1.30 3.15
CA MET A 158 -14.91 -0.45 4.18
C MET A 158 -14.77 -1.16 5.53
N ILE A 159 -15.57 -2.21 5.80
CA ILE A 159 -15.47 -3.01 7.03
C ILE A 159 -14.22 -3.88 7.03
N LEU A 160 -13.95 -4.62 5.94
CA LEU A 160 -12.71 -5.41 5.83
C LEU A 160 -11.49 -4.47 5.81
N PHE A 161 -11.62 -3.32 5.15
CA PHE A 161 -10.58 -2.29 5.15
C PHE A 161 -10.27 -1.80 6.58
N LEU A 162 -11.30 -1.46 7.36
CA LEU A 162 -11.19 -1.07 8.76
C LEU A 162 -10.58 -2.18 9.62
N LEU A 163 -10.99 -3.44 9.42
CA LEU A 163 -10.44 -4.57 10.15
C LEU A 163 -8.93 -4.74 9.91
N GLY A 164 -8.49 -4.66 8.64
CA GLY A 164 -7.06 -4.66 8.32
C GLY A 164 -6.31 -3.47 8.94
N TRP A 165 -6.91 -2.29 8.91
CA TRP A 165 -6.37 -1.05 9.49
C TRP A 165 -6.11 -1.14 10.99
N GLU A 166 -7.07 -1.72 11.71
CA GLU A 166 -7.04 -1.92 13.15
C GLU A 166 -6.07 -3.02 13.56
N ILE A 167 -6.06 -4.16 12.86
CA ILE A 167 -5.11 -5.25 13.09
C ILE A 167 -3.67 -4.74 12.96
N MET A 168 -3.39 -3.97 11.90
CA MET A 168 -2.08 -3.35 11.73
C MET A 168 -1.75 -2.37 12.86
N GLY A 169 -2.73 -1.58 13.33
CA GLY A 169 -2.57 -0.65 14.45
C GLY A 169 -2.17 -1.38 15.73
N LEU A 170 -2.90 -2.43 16.09
CA LEU A 170 -2.61 -3.26 17.25
C LEU A 170 -1.24 -3.93 17.16
N CYS A 171 -0.92 -4.53 16.02
CA CYS A 171 0.37 -5.20 15.85
C CYS A 171 1.53 -4.20 15.87
N SER A 172 1.36 -3.00 15.33
CA SER A 172 2.40 -1.95 15.38
C SER A 172 2.73 -1.55 16.82
N PHE A 173 1.72 -1.46 17.71
CA PHE A 173 1.95 -1.22 19.13
C PHE A 173 2.78 -2.32 19.77
N MET A 174 2.45 -3.59 19.48
CA MET A 174 3.21 -4.75 20.00
C MET A 174 4.65 -4.78 19.49
N LEU A 175 4.86 -4.41 18.22
CA LEU A 175 6.17 -4.45 17.58
C LEU A 175 7.09 -3.28 18.01
N ILE A 176 6.54 -2.06 18.16
CA ILE A 176 7.29 -0.91 18.69
C ILE A 176 7.65 -1.17 20.16
N GLY A 177 6.69 -1.70 20.93
CA GLY A 177 6.87 -2.05 22.34
C GLY A 177 7.58 -3.38 22.60
N HIS A 178 8.26 -3.98 21.62
CA HIS A 178 8.84 -5.33 21.76
C HIS A 178 9.75 -5.48 22.99
N TRP A 179 10.57 -4.46 23.26
CA TRP A 179 11.43 -4.34 24.45
C TRP A 179 10.80 -3.46 25.54
N TRP A 180 9.56 -3.77 25.93
CA TRP A 180 8.76 -3.09 26.98
C TRP A 180 9.42 -2.96 28.37
N GLU A 181 10.46 -3.74 28.70
CA GLU A 181 11.17 -3.58 29.99
C GLU A 181 11.86 -2.22 30.10
N ASP A 182 12.25 -1.65 28.96
CA ASP A 182 12.68 -0.26 28.91
C ASP A 182 11.43 0.65 28.92
N GLY A 183 11.30 1.43 30.00
CA GLY A 183 10.22 2.39 30.13
C GLY A 183 10.17 3.41 29.00
N ALA A 184 11.31 3.73 28.36
CA ALA A 184 11.34 4.61 27.19
C ALA A 184 10.62 3.99 25.98
N ASN A 185 10.88 2.71 25.70
CA ASN A 185 10.26 1.98 24.59
C ASN A 185 8.75 1.81 24.81
N SER A 186 8.34 1.53 26.04
CA SER A 186 6.93 1.45 26.41
C SER A 186 6.20 2.78 26.23
N ARG A 187 6.82 3.91 26.62
CA ARG A 187 6.24 5.25 26.40
C ARG A 187 6.16 5.59 24.91
N ALA A 188 7.16 5.23 24.12
CA ALA A 188 7.16 5.42 22.68
C ALA A 188 6.02 4.63 22.00
N ALA A 189 5.85 3.36 22.36
CA ALA A 189 4.77 2.52 21.85
C ALA A 189 3.38 3.09 22.19
N LEU A 190 3.17 3.54 23.43
CA LEU A 190 1.91 4.17 23.85
C LEU A 190 1.65 5.48 23.11
N LYS A 191 2.66 6.35 22.96
CA LYS A 191 2.52 7.59 22.20
C LYS A 191 2.14 7.31 20.74
N ALA A 192 2.76 6.31 20.11
CA ALA A 192 2.41 5.89 18.77
C ALA A 192 0.98 5.35 18.67
N PHE A 193 0.60 4.46 19.58
CA PHE A 193 -0.74 3.91 19.61
C PHE A 193 -1.81 5.00 19.75
N PHE A 194 -1.69 5.91 20.73
CA PHE A 194 -2.70 6.94 20.95
C PHE A 194 -2.74 7.99 19.82
N THR A 195 -1.60 8.36 19.25
CA THR A 195 -1.56 9.34 18.15
C THR A 195 -2.23 8.78 16.90
N VAL A 196 -1.92 7.54 16.54
CA VAL A 196 -2.56 6.85 15.41
C VAL A 196 -4.04 6.61 15.69
N ARG A 197 -4.37 6.16 16.89
CA ARG A 197 -5.76 5.91 17.31
C ARG A 197 -6.63 7.16 17.23
N THR A 198 -6.07 8.33 17.52
CA THR A 198 -6.78 9.61 17.34
C THR A 198 -7.12 9.86 15.87
N GLY A 199 -6.23 9.50 14.95
CA GLY A 199 -6.51 9.52 13.52
C GLY A 199 -7.57 8.49 13.11
N ASP A 200 -7.53 7.29 13.69
CA ASP A 200 -8.47 6.20 13.40
C ASP A 200 -9.93 6.57 13.72
N VAL A 201 -10.16 7.49 14.66
CA VAL A 201 -11.50 8.09 14.89
C VAL A 201 -12.04 8.74 13.61
N GLY A 202 -11.18 9.42 12.84
CA GLY A 202 -11.55 10.00 11.55
C GLY A 202 -11.98 8.93 10.53
N LEU A 203 -11.35 7.76 10.55
CA LEU A 203 -11.72 6.64 9.68
C LEU A 203 -13.12 6.13 10.02
N LEU A 204 -13.37 5.90 11.32
CA LEU A 204 -14.66 5.44 11.81
C LEU A 204 -15.78 6.43 11.49
N VAL A 205 -15.56 7.72 11.75
CA VAL A 205 -16.52 8.78 11.46
C VAL A 205 -16.75 8.90 9.95
N GLY A 206 -15.70 8.87 9.13
CA GLY A 206 -15.79 8.93 7.68
C GLY A 206 -16.58 7.76 7.09
N ILE A 207 -16.29 6.53 7.53
CA ILE A 207 -17.05 5.33 7.12
C ILE A 207 -18.52 5.45 7.53
N ALA A 208 -18.81 5.91 8.75
CA ALA A 208 -20.17 6.08 9.22
C ALA A 208 -20.96 7.09 8.38
N ILE A 209 -20.38 8.27 8.11
CA ILE A 209 -21.01 9.30 7.27
C ILE A 209 -21.31 8.74 5.88
N LEU A 210 -20.32 8.08 5.25
CA LEU A 210 -20.49 7.48 3.93
C LEU A 210 -21.58 6.41 3.91
N PHE A 211 -21.60 5.53 4.90
CA PHE A 211 -22.63 4.49 5.00
C PHE A 211 -24.03 5.12 5.07
N PHE A 212 -24.28 6.01 6.04
CA PHE A 212 -25.62 6.59 6.20
C PHE A 212 -26.05 7.48 5.01
N ALA A 213 -25.11 8.11 4.31
CA ALA A 213 -25.41 8.95 3.15
C ALA A 213 -25.63 8.16 1.86
N ALA A 214 -24.91 7.04 1.67
CA ALA A 214 -24.88 6.32 0.39
C ALA A 214 -25.69 5.02 0.40
N ASN A 215 -26.06 4.46 1.56
CA ASN A 215 -26.62 3.09 1.65
C ASN A 215 -27.92 2.92 0.86
N GLU A 216 -28.84 3.88 0.92
CA GLU A 216 -30.11 3.79 0.17
C GLU A 216 -29.87 3.84 -1.34
N TRP A 217 -29.02 4.77 -1.79
CA TRP A 217 -28.70 4.93 -3.20
C TRP A 217 -27.97 3.69 -3.75
N THR A 218 -27.00 3.16 -3.02
CA THR A 218 -26.20 1.98 -3.43
C THR A 218 -27.03 0.71 -3.45
N THR A 219 -27.92 0.52 -2.48
CA THR A 219 -28.83 -0.63 -2.45
C THR A 219 -29.83 -0.57 -3.60
N THR A 220 -30.42 0.60 -3.87
CA THR A 220 -31.46 0.75 -4.89
C THR A 220 -30.91 0.69 -6.32
N ASN A 221 -29.77 1.35 -6.58
CA ASN A 221 -29.23 1.47 -7.94
C ASN A 221 -28.28 0.34 -8.33
N LEU A 222 -27.57 -0.25 -7.36
CA LEU A 222 -26.51 -1.22 -7.61
C LEU A 222 -26.75 -2.57 -6.92
N GLY A 223 -27.71 -2.67 -5.99
CA GLY A 223 -27.89 -3.87 -5.17
C GLY A 223 -26.68 -4.17 -4.27
N LEU A 224 -25.93 -3.15 -3.87
CA LEU A 224 -24.73 -3.29 -3.05
C LEU A 224 -24.94 -2.64 -1.67
N SER A 225 -24.24 -3.17 -0.67
CA SER A 225 -24.17 -2.57 0.66
C SER A 225 -23.52 -1.18 0.60
N GLY A 226 -23.99 -0.25 1.45
CA GLY A 226 -23.38 1.07 1.61
C GLY A 226 -21.93 1.05 2.13
N PHE A 227 -21.41 -0.12 2.51
CA PHE A 227 -19.99 -0.31 2.84
C PHE A 227 -19.11 -0.67 1.63
N SER A 228 -19.68 -1.06 0.49
CA SER A 228 -18.91 -1.42 -0.70
C SER A 228 -18.19 -0.19 -1.25
N ILE A 229 -16.86 -0.29 -1.40
CA ILE A 229 -16.00 0.78 -1.93
C ILE A 229 -16.44 1.19 -3.34
N ARG A 230 -16.89 0.22 -4.14
CA ARG A 230 -17.42 0.45 -5.49
C ARG A 230 -18.75 1.22 -5.42
N GLY A 231 -19.65 0.82 -4.53
CA GLY A 231 -20.91 1.50 -4.31
C GLY A 231 -20.69 2.97 -3.91
N LEU A 232 -19.79 3.20 -2.96
CA LEU A 232 -19.39 4.53 -2.50
C LEU A 232 -18.78 5.38 -3.63
N SER A 233 -17.93 4.77 -4.45
CA SER A 233 -17.30 5.43 -5.60
C SER A 233 -18.32 5.83 -6.67
N ALA A 234 -19.27 4.95 -6.98
CA ALA A 234 -20.33 5.22 -7.94
C ALA A 234 -21.30 6.30 -7.42
N TRP A 235 -21.67 6.23 -6.13
CA TRP A 235 -22.49 7.24 -5.47
C TRP A 235 -21.82 8.62 -5.53
N ALA A 236 -20.53 8.69 -5.18
CA ALA A 236 -19.76 9.92 -5.22
C ALA A 236 -19.79 10.59 -6.61
N LEU A 237 -19.72 9.80 -7.69
CA LEU A 237 -19.72 10.29 -9.07
C LEU A 237 -21.12 10.49 -9.67
N SER A 238 -22.17 10.08 -9.00
CA SER A 238 -23.54 10.15 -9.52
C SER A 238 -24.10 11.57 -9.60
N GLY A 239 -23.52 12.53 -8.87
CA GLY A 239 -24.04 13.89 -8.75
C GLY A 239 -25.14 14.07 -7.69
N GLU A 240 -25.64 12.98 -7.12
CA GLU A 240 -26.61 12.96 -6.02
C GLU A 240 -26.07 13.35 -4.63
N PRO A 241 -24.78 13.15 -4.27
CA PRO A 241 -24.29 13.46 -2.93
C PRO A 241 -24.47 14.94 -2.55
N ASN A 242 -24.96 15.19 -1.33
CA ASN A 242 -24.90 16.52 -0.75
C ASN A 242 -23.42 16.91 -0.55
N SER A 243 -23.02 18.03 -1.17
CA SER A 243 -21.65 18.55 -1.15
C SER A 243 -21.05 18.67 0.25
N THR A 244 -21.85 19.06 1.24
CA THR A 244 -21.39 19.20 2.64
C THR A 244 -21.13 17.85 3.28
N VAL A 245 -21.98 16.85 3.02
CA VAL A 245 -21.87 15.51 3.62
C VAL A 245 -20.64 14.80 3.08
N ILE A 246 -20.43 14.84 1.76
CA ILE A 246 -19.27 14.20 1.13
C ILE A 246 -17.96 14.92 1.48
N LEU A 247 -17.98 16.24 1.68
CA LEU A 247 -16.86 17.01 2.21
C LEU A 247 -16.48 16.56 3.63
N LEU A 248 -17.46 16.47 4.55
CA LEU A 248 -17.21 16.03 5.92
C LEU A 248 -16.67 14.60 5.98
N ALA A 249 -17.21 13.70 5.15
CA ALA A 249 -16.69 12.34 5.00
C ALA A 249 -15.23 12.34 4.51
N ALA A 250 -14.94 13.09 3.43
CA ALA A 250 -13.60 13.18 2.87
C ALA A 250 -12.59 13.75 3.88
N VAL A 251 -12.95 14.81 4.61
CA VAL A 251 -12.08 15.40 5.65
C VAL A 251 -11.85 14.41 6.80
N ALA A 252 -12.88 13.72 7.27
CA ALA A 252 -12.75 12.72 8.34
C ALA A 252 -11.81 11.56 7.93
N LEU A 253 -11.98 11.02 6.72
CA LEU A 253 -11.09 10.00 6.16
C LEU A 253 -9.67 10.53 5.95
N PHE A 254 -9.53 11.80 5.58
CA PHE A 254 -8.22 12.43 5.42
C PHE A 254 -7.47 12.57 6.75
N ILE A 255 -8.16 12.87 7.85
CA ILE A 255 -7.57 12.89 9.20
C ILE A 255 -7.00 11.52 9.56
N ALA A 256 -7.67 10.43 9.19
CA ALA A 256 -7.15 9.08 9.37
C ALA A 256 -5.87 8.83 8.55
N CYS A 257 -5.86 9.27 7.29
CA CYS A 257 -4.66 9.23 6.45
C CYS A 257 -3.50 9.99 7.11
N ILE A 258 -3.74 11.21 7.61
CA ILE A 258 -2.71 12.01 8.30
C ILE A 258 -2.14 11.25 9.50
N GLY A 259 -2.99 10.63 10.31
CA GLY A 259 -2.60 9.86 11.50
C GLY A 259 -1.72 8.65 11.17
N LYS A 260 -2.19 7.73 10.33
CA LYS A 260 -1.43 6.52 9.95
C LYS A 260 -0.18 6.82 9.13
N SER A 261 -0.22 7.83 8.27
CA SER A 261 0.92 8.21 7.45
C SER A 261 1.95 9.09 8.16
N GLY A 262 1.74 9.41 9.44
CA GLY A 262 2.67 10.22 10.22
C GLY A 262 2.88 11.61 9.59
N GLN A 263 1.82 12.21 9.06
CA GLN A 263 1.87 13.53 8.44
C GLN A 263 1.58 14.63 9.48
N PHE A 264 1.99 15.87 9.19
CA PHE A 264 1.65 17.00 10.03
C PHE A 264 0.12 17.16 10.15
N PRO A 265 -0.46 17.37 11.34
CA PRO A 265 0.20 17.58 12.64
C PRO A 265 0.52 16.29 13.43
N LEU A 266 -0.06 15.14 13.08
CA LEU A 266 0.05 13.86 13.81
C LEU A 266 1.35 13.08 13.56
N HIS A 267 2.40 13.72 13.04
CA HIS A 267 3.70 13.10 12.73
C HIS A 267 4.57 12.72 13.93
N THR A 268 4.26 13.22 15.13
CA THR A 268 5.16 13.19 16.30
C THR A 268 5.41 11.80 16.87
N TRP A 269 4.62 10.79 16.50
CA TRP A 269 4.86 9.41 16.89
C TRP A 269 5.91 8.70 16.03
N LEU A 270 6.09 9.15 14.79
CA LEU A 270 6.87 8.44 13.78
C LEU A 270 8.37 8.35 14.14
N PRO A 271 9.02 9.42 14.67
CA PRO A 271 10.41 9.34 15.11
C PRO A 271 10.59 8.40 16.32
N ASP A 272 9.64 8.41 17.25
CA ASP A 272 9.72 7.61 18.48
C ASP A 272 9.45 6.12 18.21
N ALA A 273 8.74 5.79 17.13
CA ALA A 273 8.52 4.40 16.70
C ALA A 273 9.84 3.66 16.37
N MET A 274 10.96 4.39 16.19
CA MET A 274 12.30 3.84 16.02
C MET A 274 12.87 3.17 17.29
N ALA A 275 12.14 3.24 18.41
CA ALA A 275 12.43 2.45 19.61
C ALA A 275 12.28 0.94 19.37
N GLY A 276 11.47 0.54 18.38
CA GLY A 276 11.30 -0.86 18.01
C GLY A 276 12.53 -1.46 17.30
N PRO A 277 12.59 -2.79 17.14
CA PRO A 277 13.63 -3.45 16.36
C PRO A 277 13.72 -2.88 14.93
N THR A 278 14.92 -2.76 14.37
CA THR A 278 15.12 -2.22 13.01
C THR A 278 14.24 -2.87 11.92
N PRO A 279 13.98 -4.19 11.91
CA PRO A 279 13.07 -4.80 10.94
C PRO A 279 11.65 -4.20 10.97
N VAL A 280 11.18 -3.79 12.15
CA VAL A 280 9.85 -3.17 12.34
C VAL A 280 9.81 -1.81 11.65
N SER A 281 10.80 -0.95 11.91
CA SER A 281 10.87 0.37 11.27
C SER A 281 10.91 0.23 9.74
N SER A 282 11.69 -0.72 9.21
CA SER A 282 11.70 -0.99 7.76
C SER A 282 10.31 -1.35 7.23
N LEU A 283 9.55 -2.19 7.95
CA LEU A 283 8.21 -2.57 7.53
C LEU A 283 7.22 -1.41 7.60
N LEU A 284 7.18 -0.70 8.74
CA LEU A 284 6.22 0.37 9.02
C LEU A 284 6.38 1.55 8.06
N HIS A 285 7.61 1.98 7.77
CA HIS A 285 7.87 3.18 6.98
C HIS A 285 7.94 2.93 5.47
N SER A 286 8.48 1.78 5.04
CA SER A 286 8.74 1.59 3.62
C SER A 286 7.56 1.04 2.83
N SER A 287 6.63 0.31 3.45
CA SER A 287 5.69 -0.51 2.67
C SER A 287 4.27 -0.65 3.21
N THR A 288 4.02 -0.39 4.50
CA THR A 288 2.75 -0.80 5.13
C THR A 288 2.02 0.34 5.81
N MET A 289 2.38 0.71 7.03
CA MET A 289 1.58 1.60 7.88
C MET A 289 1.44 3.00 7.27
N VAL A 290 2.53 3.56 6.75
CA VAL A 290 2.49 4.87 6.10
C VAL A 290 1.79 4.81 4.74
N VAL A 291 1.94 3.69 4.02
CA VAL A 291 1.36 3.47 2.70
C VAL A 291 -0.15 3.25 2.78
N ALA A 292 -0.66 2.66 3.86
CA ALA A 292 -2.08 2.42 4.09
C ALA A 292 -2.93 3.70 3.99
N GLY A 293 -2.47 4.82 4.56
CA GLY A 293 -3.16 6.10 4.45
C GLY A 293 -3.24 6.60 3.00
N VAL A 294 -2.14 6.51 2.26
CA VAL A 294 -2.11 6.88 0.83
C VAL A 294 -2.98 5.95 -0.01
N PHE A 295 -2.98 4.65 0.33
CA PHE A 295 -3.81 3.65 -0.32
C PHE A 295 -5.31 3.91 -0.11
N LEU A 296 -5.73 4.31 1.10
CA LEU A 296 -7.11 4.76 1.37
C LEU A 296 -7.53 5.89 0.43
N VAL A 297 -6.67 6.91 0.27
CA VAL A 297 -6.94 8.06 -0.62
C VAL A 297 -7.04 7.63 -2.08
N ALA A 298 -6.15 6.74 -2.52
CA ALA A 298 -6.19 6.22 -3.89
C ALA A 298 -7.45 5.36 -4.15
N ARG A 299 -7.85 4.54 -3.17
CA ARG A 299 -8.96 3.60 -3.27
C ARG A 299 -10.33 4.29 -3.23
N LEU A 300 -10.46 5.35 -2.44
CA LEU A 300 -11.65 6.20 -2.37
C LEU A 300 -11.47 7.51 -3.16
N TYR A 301 -10.62 7.51 -4.19
CA TYR A 301 -10.34 8.71 -4.97
C TYR A 301 -11.59 9.45 -5.44
N PRO A 302 -12.67 8.78 -5.92
CA PRO A 302 -13.89 9.48 -6.31
C PRO A 302 -14.57 10.26 -5.17
N VAL A 303 -14.53 9.74 -3.94
CA VAL A 303 -15.07 10.41 -2.75
C VAL A 303 -14.24 11.64 -2.41
N PHE A 304 -12.91 11.54 -2.46
CA PHE A 304 -12.04 12.70 -2.22
C PHE A 304 -12.13 13.74 -3.34
N TYR A 305 -12.27 13.29 -4.59
CA TYR A 305 -12.39 14.15 -5.75
C TYR A 305 -13.64 15.02 -5.65
N THR A 306 -14.78 14.42 -5.36
CA THR A 306 -16.07 15.12 -5.21
C THR A 306 -16.17 15.89 -3.90
N GLY A 307 -15.74 15.28 -2.79
CA GLY A 307 -15.80 15.89 -1.46
C GLY A 307 -14.92 17.11 -1.29
N LEU A 308 -13.74 17.15 -1.92
CA LEU A 308 -12.81 18.28 -1.84
C LEU A 308 -12.97 19.29 -2.99
N ASP A 309 -14.05 19.21 -3.77
CA ASP A 309 -14.39 20.16 -4.82
C ASP A 309 -15.11 21.41 -4.27
N ILE A 310 -14.43 22.16 -3.40
CA ILE A 310 -15.02 23.28 -2.63
C ILE A 310 -15.21 24.55 -3.49
N LEU A 311 -14.45 24.69 -4.58
CA LEU A 311 -14.37 25.92 -5.39
C LEU A 311 -14.84 25.72 -6.84
N GLY A 312 -15.48 24.59 -7.16
CA GLY A 312 -15.91 24.21 -8.50
C GLY A 312 -14.80 23.54 -9.35
N PRO A 313 -15.16 23.00 -10.54
CA PRO A 313 -14.39 21.97 -11.26
C PRO A 313 -12.94 22.32 -11.61
N SER A 314 -12.59 23.60 -11.62
CA SER A 314 -11.25 24.13 -11.92
C SER A 314 -10.31 24.21 -10.71
N SER A 315 -10.81 24.05 -9.49
CA SER A 315 -10.10 24.40 -8.25
C SER A 315 -10.29 23.36 -7.15
N ASN A 316 -10.19 22.09 -7.52
CA ASN A 316 -10.07 20.99 -6.56
C ASN A 316 -8.72 21.11 -5.80
N ILE A 317 -8.71 20.96 -4.47
CA ILE A 317 -7.49 20.97 -3.65
C ILE A 317 -6.43 19.96 -4.15
N ILE A 318 -6.87 18.80 -4.64
CA ILE A 318 -5.98 17.78 -5.21
C ILE A 318 -5.38 18.27 -6.54
N MET A 319 -6.15 19.03 -7.33
CA MET A 319 -5.67 19.63 -8.58
C MET A 319 -4.70 20.78 -8.33
N ILE A 320 -4.88 21.57 -7.27
CA ILE A 320 -3.92 22.62 -6.87
C ILE A 320 -2.57 22.00 -6.46
N ILE A 321 -2.56 20.89 -5.72
CA ILE A 321 -1.33 20.15 -5.38
C ILE A 321 -0.66 19.59 -6.65
N ARG A 322 -1.45 19.06 -7.58
CA ARG A 322 -0.97 18.55 -8.88
C ARG A 322 -0.37 19.66 -9.76
N ASP A 323 -1.03 20.81 -9.86
CA ASP A 323 -0.59 21.96 -10.65
C ASP A 323 0.68 22.59 -10.06
N HIS A 324 0.75 22.72 -8.72
CA HIS A 324 1.97 23.21 -8.06
C HIS A 324 3.18 22.29 -8.31
N ARG A 325 2.96 20.96 -8.36
CA ARG A 325 4.00 19.97 -8.69
C ARG A 325 4.41 20.03 -10.17
N GLN A 326 3.45 20.21 -11.09
CA GLN A 326 3.72 20.37 -12.53
C GLN A 326 4.50 21.66 -12.83
N ARG A 327 4.11 22.78 -12.22
CA ARG A 327 4.83 24.06 -12.31
C ARG A 327 6.25 23.97 -11.77
N TRP A 328 6.47 23.24 -10.67
CA TRP A 328 7.82 22.95 -10.16
C TRP A 328 8.64 22.12 -11.16
N ARG A 329 8.04 21.10 -11.78
CA ARG A 329 8.70 20.26 -12.80
C ARG A 329 9.11 21.09 -14.02
N GLN A 330 8.23 21.95 -14.53
CA GLN A 330 8.54 22.87 -15.63
C GLN A 330 9.65 23.87 -15.25
N ARG A 331 9.65 24.42 -14.03
CA ARG A 331 10.73 25.30 -13.56
C ARG A 331 12.08 24.57 -13.49
N VAL A 332 12.11 23.32 -13.03
CA VAL A 332 13.34 22.51 -12.99
C VAL A 332 13.86 22.18 -14.39
N TYR A 333 12.98 21.89 -15.35
CA TYR A 333 13.35 21.68 -16.76
C TYR A 333 13.89 22.96 -17.42
N VAL A 334 13.29 24.12 -17.16
CA VAL A 334 13.78 25.42 -17.67
C VAL A 334 15.14 25.80 -17.05
N LEU A 335 15.35 25.48 -15.77
CA LEU A 335 16.64 25.70 -15.10
C LEU A 335 17.75 24.76 -15.59
N HIS A 336 17.43 23.50 -15.94
CA HIS A 336 18.38 22.58 -16.56
C HIS A 336 18.62 22.87 -18.06
N GLY A 337 17.60 23.29 -18.80
CA GLY A 337 17.74 23.72 -20.20
C GLY A 337 18.58 24.99 -20.36
N ARG A 338 18.53 25.92 -19.39
CA ARG A 338 19.38 27.13 -19.39
C ARG A 338 20.84 26.85 -18.99
N ARG A 339 21.14 25.75 -18.29
CA ARG A 339 22.53 25.36 -17.99
C ARG A 339 23.23 24.70 -19.18
N SER A 340 22.49 24.02 -20.06
CA SER A 340 23.07 23.39 -21.26
C SER A 340 23.42 24.38 -22.39
N LEU A 341 22.83 25.58 -22.40
CA LEU A 341 23.01 26.57 -23.46
C LEU A 341 24.05 27.67 -23.15
N ARG A 342 24.73 27.60 -22.00
CA ARG A 342 25.75 28.61 -21.59
C ARG A 342 27.21 28.12 -21.72
N SER A 343 27.46 26.93 -22.24
CA SER A 343 28.81 26.36 -22.29
C SER A 343 29.30 25.96 -23.69
N VAL A 344 28.83 26.61 -24.75
CA VAL A 344 29.41 26.43 -26.10
C VAL A 344 30.02 27.75 -26.54
N PRO A 345 31.36 27.92 -26.49
CA PRO A 345 32.03 29.01 -27.17
C PRO A 345 31.91 28.77 -28.68
N HIS A 346 31.43 29.78 -29.40
CA HIS A 346 31.54 29.86 -30.86
C HIS A 346 33.01 29.92 -31.27
N GLY A 347 33.45 29.03 -32.16
CA GLY A 347 34.78 29.02 -32.77
C GLY A 347 34.81 28.11 -33.99
N GLY A 348 35.12 28.67 -35.16
CA GLY A 348 34.95 28.06 -36.48
C GLY A 348 35.92 26.91 -36.85
N VAL A 349 35.38 26.02 -37.69
CA VAL A 349 35.91 25.49 -38.98
C VAL A 349 37.25 24.72 -39.02
N HIS A 350 37.13 23.48 -39.55
CA HIS A 350 38.13 22.58 -40.19
C HIS A 350 39.35 22.08 -39.39
N ASP A 351 39.45 20.76 -39.15
CA ASP A 351 40.14 19.80 -40.05
C ASP A 351 39.99 18.37 -39.51
N SER A 352 39.81 17.43 -40.44
CA SER A 352 39.57 16.01 -40.22
C SER A 352 40.90 15.25 -40.34
N ARG A 353 41.53 14.93 -39.20
CA ARG A 353 42.62 13.93 -39.05
C ARG A 353 43.03 13.83 -37.57
N ASP A 354 42.50 12.85 -36.84
CA ASP A 354 43.23 12.07 -35.81
C ASP A 354 42.26 11.13 -35.07
N VAL A 355 42.01 9.97 -35.65
CA VAL A 355 41.35 8.83 -34.99
C VAL A 355 42.30 7.65 -35.05
N SER A 356 43.38 7.70 -34.26
CA SER A 356 44.28 6.55 -34.11
C SER A 356 45.20 6.61 -32.88
N HIS A 357 44.76 7.16 -31.74
CA HIS A 357 45.62 7.21 -30.54
C HIS A 357 44.92 7.15 -29.17
N VAL A 358 43.82 6.40 -28.97
CA VAL A 358 43.24 6.19 -27.61
C VAL A 358 42.76 4.76 -27.31
N LEU A 359 43.08 3.76 -28.14
CA LEU A 359 42.68 2.34 -27.90
C LEU A 359 43.85 1.39 -27.58
N ARG A 360 44.89 1.87 -26.87
CA ARG A 360 45.97 1.01 -26.32
C ARG A 360 46.46 1.50 -24.96
N SER A 361 45.69 1.33 -23.88
CA SER A 361 46.25 1.43 -22.52
C SER A 361 45.51 0.69 -21.39
N THR A 362 44.51 -0.16 -21.66
CA THR A 362 43.79 -0.91 -20.60
C THR A 362 43.84 -2.43 -20.75
N ALA A 363 44.94 -2.95 -21.30
CA ALA A 363 45.20 -4.40 -21.37
C ALA A 363 46.67 -4.73 -21.05
N ARG A 364 47.13 -4.41 -19.83
CA ARG A 364 48.32 -5.01 -19.18
C ARG A 364 48.46 -4.49 -17.75
N CYS A 365 47.82 -5.16 -16.78
CA CYS A 365 48.28 -5.23 -15.40
C CYS A 365 47.49 -6.31 -14.64
N ARG A 366 47.71 -7.56 -15.04
CA ARG A 366 47.37 -8.77 -14.28
C ARG A 366 48.48 -9.79 -14.55
N SER A 367 49.57 -9.74 -13.79
CA SER A 367 50.48 -10.90 -13.55
C SER A 367 51.74 -10.48 -12.77
N GLY A 368 51.96 -11.12 -11.61
CA GLY A 368 53.25 -11.22 -10.90
C GLY A 368 53.46 -10.13 -9.83
N GLY A 369 53.77 -10.39 -8.57
CA GLY A 369 54.19 -11.63 -7.90
C GLY A 369 55.35 -11.32 -6.94
N ALA A 370 55.07 -11.41 -5.64
CA ALA A 370 55.91 -11.94 -4.54
C ALA A 370 57.35 -11.40 -4.23
N ARG A 371 57.57 -11.19 -2.91
CA ARG A 371 58.84 -11.17 -2.11
C ARG A 371 59.76 -9.95 -2.33
N GLY A 372 60.44 -9.35 -1.34
CA GLY A 372 60.69 -9.62 0.08
C GLY A 372 61.98 -8.88 0.51
N ALA A 373 62.12 -8.61 1.81
CA ALA A 373 63.31 -8.16 2.56
C ALA A 373 63.77 -6.68 2.46
N ARG A 374 63.52 -5.92 3.53
CA ARG A 374 64.53 -5.38 4.45
C ARG A 374 63.93 -5.16 5.83
#